data_AF-A0A5E4P2Q9-F1
#
_entry.id   AF-A0A5E4P2Q9-F1
#
_cell.length_a   1.000
_cell.length_b   1.000
_cell.length_c   1.000
_cell.angle_alpha   90.00
_cell.angle_beta   90.00
_cell.angle_gamma   90.00
#
_symmetry.space_group_name_H-M   'P 1'
#
loop_
_entity.id
_entity.type
_entity.pdbx_description
1 polymer ?
#
loop_
_entity_poly.entity_id
_entity_poly.type
_entity_poly.pdbx_seq_one_letter_code
_entity_poly.pdbx_strand_id
1 'polypeptide(L)'
;MRLAPNFSFEPLPPIPEPPAPQADAPITHIEAFSLPGIPIKPLPPIVFKDPLGPLRDLLGTWSGKGFNVIWRPHRAKAGDPPKQDRFLEINVTEETLAFEEIPGSIPNRGLLQNDIDMFGVTYLQQIADHNVKVNGKPAGLHIEPGIWARVPATTDPKEPGTVVRMASIPHGTTILAQGVPLVVSGGPKIDDTNILPFPINGGTGLHFPEQNLSQPSAFRSPAANITGVTQAMVDNPNSVLKTAIQGLTITETTVFVISTDHTPVAGGGTSNTAFLQGAADGPNAKASKVTAIFWIEKVKGAGGHPDHLVLQYTQTVLLDFNGLSWPHVTVGTLRKKLPFDPLVAVDPKELENLEAKPSI
;
A
#
# COMPACT_ATOMS: atom_id res chain seq x y z
N MET A 1 28.68 39.67 -9.01
CA MET A 1 27.26 39.88 -8.67
C MET A 1 27.10 39.48 -7.21
N ARG A 2 26.97 40.45 -6.28
CA ARG A 2 26.80 40.16 -4.85
C ARG A 2 25.35 39.72 -4.63
N LEU A 3 25.16 38.54 -4.03
CA LEU A 3 23.86 38.06 -3.57
C LEU A 3 23.28 39.05 -2.55
N ALA A 4 21.96 39.19 -2.55
CA ALA A 4 21.24 40.17 -1.72
C ALA A 4 21.40 39.87 -0.20
N PRO A 5 21.31 40.88 0.69
CA PRO A 5 21.69 40.80 2.12
C PRO A 5 20.81 39.94 3.04
N ASN A 6 19.86 39.19 2.48
CA ASN A 6 18.76 38.55 3.21
C ASN A 6 18.78 37.01 3.09
N PHE A 7 19.93 36.41 2.77
CA PHE A 7 20.16 34.97 2.89
C PHE A 7 21.06 34.74 4.11
N SER A 8 20.48 34.30 5.23
CA SER A 8 21.19 33.95 6.47
C SER A 8 20.77 32.55 6.92
N PHE A 9 21.72 31.78 7.47
CA PHE A 9 21.51 30.46 8.08
C PHE A 9 21.20 30.56 9.59
N GLU A 10 20.61 31.67 10.04
CA GLU A 10 20.15 31.83 11.43
C GLU A 10 18.71 31.33 11.64
N PRO A 11 18.28 31.03 12.89
CA PRO A 11 16.94 30.53 13.17
C PRO A 11 15.88 31.46 12.61
N LEU A 12 15.01 30.93 11.75
CA LEU A 12 13.91 31.69 11.17
C LEU A 12 12.89 32.04 12.27
N PRO A 13 12.19 33.19 12.16
CA PRO A 13 11.08 33.50 13.05
C PRO A 13 9.99 32.41 12.96
N PRO A 14 9.15 32.25 14.00
CA PRO A 14 8.06 31.29 13.99
C PRO A 14 7.14 31.50 12.78
N ILE A 15 6.77 30.41 12.12
CA ILE A 15 5.80 30.45 11.01
C ILE A 15 4.41 30.70 11.62
N PRO A 16 3.69 31.75 11.21
CA PRO A 16 2.31 31.96 11.65
C PRO A 16 1.40 30.83 11.12
N GLU A 17 0.55 30.30 11.98
CA GLU A 17 -0.43 29.27 11.61
C GLU A 17 -1.41 29.79 10.54
N PRO A 18 -1.68 29.01 9.47
CA PRO A 18 -2.72 29.34 8.53
C PRO A 18 -4.12 29.18 9.18
N PRO A 19 -5.14 29.90 8.68
CA PRO A 19 -6.50 29.79 9.20
C PRO A 19 -7.04 28.35 9.06
N ALA A 20 -7.91 27.97 9.99
CA ALA A 20 -8.53 26.65 10.02
C ALA A 20 -9.25 26.32 8.69
N PRO A 21 -9.11 25.08 8.18
CA PRO A 21 -9.74 24.69 6.93
C PRO A 21 -11.27 24.71 7.04
N GLN A 22 -11.90 25.18 5.97
CA GLN A 22 -13.35 25.24 5.86
C GLN A 22 -13.90 23.83 5.54
N ALA A 23 -14.92 23.40 6.27
CA ALA A 23 -15.54 22.10 6.06
C ALA A 23 -16.28 22.05 4.71
N ASP A 24 -15.96 21.06 3.88
CA ASP A 24 -16.58 20.88 2.58
C ASP A 24 -18.01 20.34 2.65
N ALA A 25 -18.81 20.72 1.64
CA ALA A 25 -20.21 20.35 1.48
C ALA A 25 -20.41 18.87 1.09
N PRO A 26 -21.57 18.27 1.44
CA PRO A 26 -21.87 16.85 1.18
C PRO A 26 -22.02 16.51 -0.32
N ILE A 27 -21.35 15.44 -0.76
CA ILE A 27 -21.37 14.84 -2.11
C ILE A 27 -22.59 13.92 -2.32
N THR A 28 -23.17 13.96 -3.52
CA THR A 28 -24.14 12.96 -4.04
C THR A 28 -23.62 12.38 -5.35
N HIS A 29 -23.66 11.04 -5.46
CA HIS A 29 -23.46 10.18 -6.65
C HIS A 29 -22.03 9.71 -7.00
N ILE A 30 -21.85 8.37 -7.00
CA ILE A 30 -20.69 7.62 -7.51
C ILE A 30 -21.24 6.49 -8.40
N GLU A 31 -20.97 6.54 -9.69
CA GLU A 31 -21.04 5.39 -10.61
C GLU A 31 -19.69 5.27 -11.32
N ALA A 32 -18.80 4.40 -10.83
CA ALA A 32 -17.74 3.74 -11.61
C ALA A 32 -16.85 2.86 -10.71
N PHE A 33 -17.39 1.74 -10.21
CA PHE A 33 -16.63 0.52 -9.90
C PHE A 33 -17.64 -0.63 -9.87
N SER A 34 -17.84 -1.29 -11.01
CA SER A 34 -18.61 -2.53 -11.03
C SER A 34 -17.71 -3.66 -10.54
N LEU A 35 -17.85 -4.01 -9.26
CA LEU A 35 -17.66 -5.39 -8.80
C LEU A 35 -19.00 -6.10 -9.07
N PRO A 36 -19.07 -7.12 -9.94
CA PRO A 36 -20.33 -7.74 -10.31
C PRO A 36 -21.05 -8.34 -9.08
N GLY A 37 -22.30 -7.91 -8.84
CA GLY A 37 -23.23 -8.54 -7.91
C GLY A 37 -23.54 -7.82 -6.58
N ILE A 38 -23.11 -6.57 -6.36
CA ILE A 38 -23.45 -5.82 -5.13
C ILE A 38 -24.45 -4.69 -5.45
N PRO A 39 -25.63 -4.62 -4.80
CA PRO A 39 -26.41 -3.39 -4.79
C PRO A 39 -25.64 -2.32 -4.00
N ILE A 40 -25.00 -1.39 -4.72
CA ILE A 40 -24.33 -0.22 -4.16
C ILE A 40 -25.43 0.71 -3.63
N LYS A 41 -25.65 0.74 -2.31
CA LYS A 41 -26.41 1.83 -1.70
C LYS A 41 -25.46 3.04 -1.61
N PRO A 42 -25.79 4.20 -2.19
CA PRO A 42 -24.98 5.40 -1.98
C PRO A 42 -24.92 5.70 -0.48
N LEU A 43 -23.74 5.55 0.10
CA LEU A 43 -23.47 5.96 1.47
C LEU A 43 -23.33 7.49 1.50
N PRO A 44 -23.77 8.14 2.58
CA PRO A 44 -23.64 9.58 2.72
C PRO A 44 -22.18 10.03 2.64
N PRO A 45 -21.91 11.24 2.16
CA PRO A 45 -20.57 11.79 2.04
C PRO A 45 -19.89 11.90 3.41
N ILE A 46 -18.66 11.40 3.49
CA ILE A 46 -17.87 11.40 4.73
C ILE A 46 -17.17 12.75 4.85
N VAL A 47 -17.55 13.54 5.86
CA VAL A 47 -16.81 14.74 6.26
C VAL A 47 -15.72 14.32 7.24
N PHE A 48 -14.47 14.36 6.79
CA PHE A 48 -13.34 14.15 7.69
C PHE A 48 -13.00 15.46 8.41
N LYS A 49 -12.96 15.42 9.74
CA LYS A 49 -12.54 16.57 10.57
C LYS A 49 -11.03 16.79 10.56
N ASP A 50 -10.27 15.74 10.29
CA ASP A 50 -8.81 15.74 10.24
C ASP A 50 -8.35 15.98 8.78
N PRO A 51 -7.35 16.84 8.52
CA PRO A 51 -6.84 17.09 7.16
C PRO A 51 -6.34 15.82 6.45
N LEU A 52 -5.78 14.84 7.18
CA LEU A 52 -5.37 13.54 6.64
C LEU A 52 -6.57 12.67 6.22
N GLY A 53 -7.76 13.01 6.72
CA GLY A 53 -9.00 12.31 6.51
C GLY A 53 -8.89 10.80 6.68
N PRO A 54 -9.12 10.01 5.63
CA PRO A 54 -9.12 8.55 5.75
C PRO A 54 -7.73 7.97 6.05
N LEU A 55 -6.65 8.73 5.84
CA LEU A 55 -5.28 8.31 6.13
C LEU A 55 -4.93 8.41 7.62
N ARG A 56 -5.76 9.07 8.44
CA ARG A 56 -5.46 9.38 9.83
C ARG A 56 -5.13 8.15 10.68
N ASP A 57 -5.82 7.05 10.42
CA ASP A 57 -5.62 5.82 11.18
C ASP A 57 -4.29 5.12 10.87
N LEU A 58 -3.65 5.42 9.72
CA LEU A 58 -2.35 4.87 9.33
C LEU A 58 -1.19 5.29 10.25
N LEU A 59 -1.24 6.50 10.83
CA LEU A 59 -0.12 7.07 11.60
C LEU A 59 0.43 6.10 12.65
N GLY A 60 1.76 5.98 12.73
CA GLY A 60 2.45 5.09 13.67
C GLY A 60 3.08 3.87 12.99
N THR A 61 3.53 2.92 13.81
CA THR A 61 4.22 1.72 13.34
C THR A 61 3.31 0.50 13.38
N TRP A 62 3.33 -0.29 12.31
CA TRP A 62 2.61 -1.53 12.13
C TRP A 62 3.62 -2.66 11.95
N SER A 63 3.30 -3.84 12.46
CA SER A 63 4.07 -5.04 12.17
C SER A 63 3.18 -6.24 12.03
N GLY A 64 3.58 -7.18 11.18
CA GLY A 64 2.78 -8.36 10.92
C GLY A 64 3.49 -9.40 10.08
N LYS A 65 2.66 -10.29 9.54
CA LYS A 65 3.09 -11.37 8.65
C LYS A 65 2.31 -11.31 7.36
N GLY A 66 2.88 -11.90 6.32
CA GLY A 66 2.28 -11.91 5.01
C GLY A 66 2.75 -13.08 4.17
N PHE A 67 2.44 -12.98 2.88
CA PHE A 67 2.79 -13.95 1.89
C PHE A 67 3.12 -13.24 0.58
N ASN A 68 4.23 -13.64 -0.03
CA ASN A 68 4.73 -13.10 -1.28
C ASN A 68 4.85 -14.23 -2.30
N VAL A 69 4.35 -13.97 -3.51
CA VAL A 69 4.58 -14.83 -4.68
C VAL A 69 4.98 -13.97 -5.87
N ILE A 70 6.09 -14.31 -6.50
CA ILE A 70 6.60 -13.61 -7.68
C ILE A 70 7.15 -14.59 -8.70
N TRP A 71 6.73 -14.42 -9.95
CA TRP A 71 7.42 -15.01 -11.09
C TRP A 71 8.58 -14.12 -11.49
N ARG A 72 9.79 -14.63 -11.33
CA ARG A 72 11.01 -13.96 -11.78
C ARG A 72 11.37 -14.41 -13.18
N PRO A 73 11.89 -13.51 -14.03
CA PRO A 73 12.57 -13.93 -15.24
C PRO A 73 13.73 -14.88 -14.91
N HIS A 74 13.84 -15.95 -15.68
CA HIS A 74 14.95 -16.89 -15.62
C HIS A 74 15.62 -16.95 -16.98
N ARG A 75 16.91 -16.58 -17.00
CA ARG A 75 17.72 -16.74 -18.20
C ARG A 75 18.11 -18.22 -18.32
N ALA A 76 17.52 -18.90 -19.30
CA ALA A 76 17.79 -20.30 -19.58
C ALA A 76 19.30 -20.61 -19.69
N LYS A 77 19.69 -21.74 -19.10
CA LYS A 77 21.06 -22.27 -19.07
C LYS A 77 21.09 -23.66 -19.68
N ALA A 78 22.31 -24.14 -20.01
CA ALA A 78 22.49 -25.50 -20.48
C ALA A 78 21.96 -26.51 -19.45
N GLY A 79 21.08 -27.41 -19.90
CA GLY A 79 20.41 -28.40 -19.05
C GLY A 79 19.00 -28.00 -18.58
N ASP A 80 18.59 -26.74 -18.76
CA ASP A 80 17.22 -26.33 -18.45
C ASP A 80 16.22 -26.92 -19.48
N PRO A 81 14.96 -27.19 -19.06
CA PRO A 81 13.91 -27.56 -19.98
C PRO A 81 13.69 -26.50 -21.08
N PRO A 82 13.24 -26.90 -22.28
CA PRO A 82 12.88 -25.94 -23.33
C PRO A 82 11.86 -24.92 -22.81
N LYS A 83 12.08 -23.64 -23.13
CA LYS A 83 11.22 -22.51 -22.71
C LYS A 83 11.10 -22.35 -21.19
N GLN A 84 12.12 -22.75 -20.43
CA GLN A 84 12.24 -22.35 -19.03
C GLN A 84 12.75 -20.90 -18.96
N ASP A 85 11.82 -19.97 -18.78
CA ASP A 85 12.00 -18.52 -18.80
C ASP A 85 11.64 -17.85 -17.47
N ARG A 86 11.28 -18.68 -16.48
CA ARG A 86 10.70 -18.25 -15.21
C ARG A 86 11.26 -19.00 -14.01
N PHE A 87 11.15 -18.39 -12.85
CA PHE A 87 11.35 -19.00 -11.54
C PHE A 87 10.23 -18.52 -10.61
N LEU A 88 9.54 -19.43 -9.94
CA LEU A 88 8.50 -19.11 -8.96
C LEU A 88 9.11 -18.91 -7.57
N GLU A 89 9.30 -17.66 -7.19
CA GLU A 89 9.73 -17.35 -5.83
C GLU A 89 8.50 -17.16 -4.93
N ILE A 90 8.53 -17.86 -3.80
CA ILE A 90 7.50 -17.89 -2.77
C ILE A 90 8.17 -17.61 -1.44
N ASN A 91 7.60 -16.71 -0.65
CA ASN A 91 8.09 -16.38 0.69
C ASN A 91 6.92 -16.23 1.66
N VAL A 92 7.08 -16.78 2.86
CA VAL A 92 6.31 -16.31 4.03
C VAL A 92 7.04 -15.09 4.55
N THR A 93 6.32 -13.99 4.77
CA THR A 93 6.97 -12.72 5.08
C THR A 93 6.68 -12.25 6.49
N GLU A 94 7.62 -11.49 7.04
CA GLU A 94 7.42 -10.62 8.19
C GLU A 94 7.75 -9.18 7.80
N GLU A 95 6.94 -8.24 8.29
CA GLU A 95 6.88 -6.89 7.75
C GLU A 95 6.76 -5.83 8.85
N THR A 96 7.35 -4.67 8.61
CA THR A 96 7.06 -3.42 9.33
C THR A 96 6.68 -2.31 8.36
N LEU A 97 5.65 -1.53 8.71
CA LEU A 97 5.24 -0.30 8.05
C LEU A 97 5.24 0.84 9.07
N ALA A 98 6.04 1.88 8.85
CA ALA A 98 6.03 3.07 9.68
C ALA A 98 5.43 4.23 8.89
N PHE A 99 4.45 4.93 9.46
CA PHE A 99 3.81 6.11 8.88
C PHE A 99 4.03 7.33 9.78
N GLU A 100 4.50 8.42 9.17
CA GLU A 100 4.73 9.70 9.85
C GLU A 100 4.03 10.81 9.10
N GLU A 101 3.34 11.69 9.83
CA GLU A 101 2.64 12.83 9.24
C GLU A 101 3.59 13.76 8.51
N ILE A 102 3.18 14.24 7.33
CA ILE A 102 3.85 15.36 6.66
C ILE A 102 3.26 16.63 7.27
N PRO A 103 4.05 17.47 7.97
CA PRO A 103 3.53 18.66 8.60
C PRO A 103 3.04 19.69 7.57
N GLY A 104 1.80 20.12 7.71
CA GLY A 104 1.20 21.19 6.88
C GLY A 104 0.64 20.72 5.55
N SER A 105 0.26 21.69 4.70
CA SER A 105 -0.27 21.41 3.38
C SER A 105 0.83 21.10 2.36
N ILE A 106 0.48 20.31 1.36
CA ILE A 106 1.30 20.00 0.19
C ILE A 106 0.63 20.70 -1.01
N PRO A 107 1.03 21.94 -1.33
CA PRO A 107 0.35 22.76 -2.32
C PRO A 107 0.63 22.30 -3.75
N ASN A 108 -0.42 22.22 -4.58
CA ASN A 108 -0.34 22.07 -6.03
C ASN A 108 -0.99 23.27 -6.72
N ARG A 109 -0.33 23.78 -7.77
CA ARG A 109 -0.79 24.96 -8.49
C ARG A 109 -1.63 24.59 -9.70
N GLY A 110 -2.82 25.18 -9.77
CA GLY A 110 -3.79 24.92 -10.83
C GLY A 110 -3.67 25.93 -11.98
N LEU A 111 -3.67 25.43 -13.22
CA LEU A 111 -3.85 26.27 -14.41
C LEU A 111 -5.31 26.30 -14.87
N LEU A 112 -5.97 25.13 -14.87
CA LEU A 112 -7.34 24.94 -15.34
C LEU A 112 -8.37 24.88 -14.19
N GLN A 113 -7.91 24.98 -12.96
CA GLN A 113 -8.70 25.08 -11.73
C GLN A 113 -7.94 25.91 -10.70
N ASN A 114 -8.58 26.23 -9.57
CA ASN A 114 -7.89 26.85 -8.44
C ASN A 114 -6.81 25.91 -7.87
N ASP A 115 -5.87 26.50 -7.13
CA ASP A 115 -4.88 25.74 -6.36
C ASP A 115 -5.56 24.76 -5.41
N ILE A 116 -4.89 23.64 -5.17
CA ILE A 116 -5.34 22.62 -4.22
C ILE A 116 -4.24 22.33 -3.20
N ASP A 117 -4.65 22.01 -1.98
CA ASP A 117 -3.77 21.54 -0.92
C ASP A 117 -4.03 20.06 -0.65
N MET A 118 -2.98 19.25 -0.75
CA MET A 118 -3.01 17.86 -0.29
C MET A 118 -2.49 17.78 1.15
N PHE A 119 -2.83 16.68 1.84
CA PHE A 119 -2.32 16.37 3.17
C PHE A 119 -1.95 14.89 3.20
N GLY A 120 -0.88 14.52 3.89
CA GLY A 120 -0.37 13.15 3.75
C GLY A 120 0.57 12.70 4.85
N VAL A 121 1.03 11.47 4.67
CA VAL A 121 1.99 10.78 5.53
C VAL A 121 3.13 10.25 4.67
N THR A 122 4.36 10.34 5.16
CA THR A 122 5.45 9.50 4.64
C THR A 122 5.27 8.08 5.17
N TYR A 123 5.82 7.10 4.46
CA TYR A 123 5.95 5.75 4.97
C TYR A 123 7.25 5.07 4.59
N LEU A 124 7.65 4.11 5.44
CA LEU A 124 8.71 3.14 5.15
C LEU A 124 8.19 1.73 5.38
N GLN A 125 8.17 0.94 4.32
CA GLN A 125 7.87 -0.49 4.34
C GLN A 125 9.17 -1.29 4.35
N GLN A 126 9.26 -2.30 5.21
CA GLN A 126 10.38 -3.24 5.24
C GLN A 126 9.84 -4.66 5.36
N ILE A 127 10.20 -5.52 4.40
CA ILE A 127 9.75 -6.90 4.33
C ILE A 127 10.97 -7.84 4.35
N ALA A 128 10.89 -8.88 5.17
CA ALA A 128 11.87 -9.96 5.22
C ALA A 128 11.22 -11.33 5.07
N ASP A 129 12.01 -12.30 4.63
CA ASP A 129 11.65 -13.71 4.58
C ASP A 129 11.67 -14.29 6.00
N HIS A 130 10.56 -14.89 6.41
CA HIS A 130 10.41 -15.47 7.74
C HIS A 130 11.23 -16.77 7.94
N ASN A 131 11.40 -17.54 6.85
CA ASN A 131 12.01 -18.86 6.89
C ASN A 131 13.52 -18.81 6.57
N VAL A 132 13.96 -17.81 5.79
CA VAL A 132 15.35 -17.67 5.35
C VAL A 132 16.09 -16.65 6.21
N LYS A 133 17.29 -17.01 6.68
CA LYS A 133 18.14 -16.11 7.45
C LYS A 133 19.46 -15.83 6.76
N VAL A 134 19.91 -14.59 6.82
CA VAL A 134 21.24 -14.12 6.40
C VAL A 134 21.91 -13.48 7.60
N ASN A 135 23.11 -13.96 7.97
CA ASN A 135 23.86 -13.48 9.14
C ASN A 135 23.03 -13.50 10.44
N GLY A 136 22.24 -14.55 10.64
CA GLY A 136 21.40 -14.74 11.83
C GLY A 136 20.10 -13.92 11.88
N LYS A 137 19.84 -13.06 10.89
CA LYS A 137 18.63 -12.23 10.79
C LYS A 137 17.72 -12.70 9.66
N PRO A 138 16.39 -12.47 9.71
CA PRO A 138 15.50 -12.67 8.56
C PRO A 138 16.08 -12.03 7.30
N ALA A 139 16.05 -12.74 6.18
CA ALA A 139 16.62 -12.27 4.92
C ALA A 139 15.78 -11.11 4.38
N GLY A 140 16.37 -9.93 4.20
CA GLY A 140 15.66 -8.79 3.64
C GLY A 140 15.19 -9.08 2.20
N LEU A 141 13.91 -8.90 1.94
CA LEU A 141 13.30 -9.06 0.61
C LEU A 141 13.04 -7.70 -0.05
N HIS A 142 12.57 -6.72 0.74
CA HIS A 142 12.09 -5.46 0.21
C HIS A 142 12.23 -4.31 1.21
N ILE A 143 12.53 -3.12 0.72
CA ILE A 143 12.47 -1.87 1.48
C ILE A 143 11.92 -0.77 0.58
N GLU A 144 10.81 -0.13 0.96
CA GLU A 144 10.11 0.83 0.10
C GLU A 144 9.77 2.10 0.88
N PRO A 145 10.39 3.24 0.56
CA PRO A 145 9.92 4.54 1.02
C PRO A 145 8.85 5.11 0.06
N GLY A 146 7.93 5.89 0.61
CA GLY A 146 6.94 6.61 -0.18
C GLY A 146 6.11 7.59 0.62
N ILE A 147 5.08 8.13 -0.02
CA ILE A 147 4.06 8.97 0.60
C ILE A 147 2.66 8.47 0.26
N TRP A 148 1.75 8.62 1.23
CA TRP A 148 0.31 8.60 1.00
C TRP A 148 -0.22 10.01 1.17
N ALA A 149 -1.05 10.49 0.24
CA ALA A 149 -1.69 11.79 0.36
C ALA A 149 -3.19 11.71 0.02
N ARG A 150 -3.99 12.48 0.76
CA ARG A 150 -5.36 12.81 0.40
C ARG A 150 -5.32 13.93 -0.63
N VAL A 151 -5.96 13.71 -1.77
CA VAL A 151 -6.18 14.73 -2.79
C VAL A 151 -7.63 15.22 -2.66
N PRO A 152 -7.88 16.53 -2.51
CA PRO A 152 -9.25 17.05 -2.53
C PRO A 152 -9.91 16.80 -3.89
N ALA A 153 -11.23 16.97 -3.96
CA ALA A 153 -11.93 16.88 -5.24
C ALA A 153 -11.40 17.93 -6.22
N THR A 154 -11.30 17.58 -7.48
CA THR A 154 -10.83 18.47 -8.55
C THR A 154 -11.98 18.82 -9.48
N THR A 155 -11.89 20.01 -10.08
CA THR A 155 -12.86 20.50 -11.07
C THR A 155 -12.37 20.29 -12.51
N ASP A 156 -11.04 20.28 -12.72
CA ASP A 156 -10.41 19.95 -13.99
C ASP A 156 -9.06 19.21 -13.78
N PRO A 157 -8.98 17.89 -14.07
CA PRO A 157 -10.10 17.02 -14.46
C PRO A 157 -11.14 16.95 -13.33
N LYS A 158 -12.39 16.66 -13.66
CA LYS A 158 -13.45 16.51 -12.64
C LYS A 158 -13.33 15.14 -11.96
N GLU A 159 -12.73 15.09 -10.79
CA GLU A 159 -12.53 13.87 -10.00
C GLU A 159 -13.07 14.05 -8.56
N PRO A 160 -13.56 12.97 -7.92
CA PRO A 160 -13.90 13.03 -6.51
C PRO A 160 -12.65 13.22 -5.64
N GLY A 161 -12.84 13.42 -4.34
CA GLY A 161 -11.73 13.33 -3.39
C GLY A 161 -11.08 11.93 -3.45
N THR A 162 -9.77 11.87 -3.57
CA THR A 162 -9.00 10.63 -3.78
C THR A 162 -7.89 10.47 -2.75
N VAL A 163 -7.29 9.29 -2.73
CA VAL A 163 -6.01 9.03 -2.07
C VAL A 163 -5.00 8.58 -3.11
N VAL A 164 -3.75 8.98 -2.93
CA VAL A 164 -2.63 8.62 -3.80
C VAL A 164 -1.48 8.05 -2.98
N ARG A 165 -0.91 6.94 -3.45
CA ARG A 165 0.36 6.36 -3.00
C ARG A 165 1.43 6.62 -4.04
N MET A 166 2.50 7.30 -3.65
CA MET A 166 3.70 7.51 -4.47
C MET A 166 4.87 6.79 -3.82
N ALA A 167 5.51 5.87 -4.54
CA ALA A 167 6.52 4.98 -3.96
C ALA A 167 7.76 4.81 -4.83
N SER A 168 8.91 4.58 -4.18
CA SER A 168 10.16 4.18 -4.84
C SER A 168 10.53 2.76 -4.47
N ILE A 169 10.58 1.88 -5.46
CA ILE A 169 10.80 0.44 -5.32
C ILE A 169 12.27 0.14 -5.61
N PRO A 170 13.01 -0.50 -4.68
CA PRO A 170 14.46 -0.69 -4.77
C PRO A 170 14.88 -1.62 -5.90
N HIS A 171 13.93 -2.30 -6.54
CA HIS A 171 14.13 -3.14 -7.72
C HIS A 171 14.15 -2.35 -9.03
N GLY A 172 14.08 -1.01 -8.98
CA GLY A 172 14.25 -0.14 -10.13
C GLY A 172 12.94 0.37 -10.75
N THR A 173 11.91 0.56 -9.93
CA THR A 173 10.60 1.09 -10.36
C THR A 173 10.17 2.22 -9.43
N THR A 174 9.47 3.24 -9.94
CA THR A 174 8.67 4.17 -9.12
C THR A 174 7.22 4.10 -9.57
N ILE A 175 6.29 4.33 -8.65
CA ILE A 175 4.85 4.27 -8.95
C ILE A 175 4.12 5.49 -8.41
N LEU A 176 3.02 5.82 -9.08
CA LEU A 176 1.94 6.65 -8.56
C LEU A 176 0.66 5.83 -8.72
N ALA A 177 0.05 5.44 -7.61
CA ALA A 177 -1.19 4.68 -7.59
C ALA A 177 -2.27 5.50 -6.89
N GLN A 178 -3.36 5.80 -7.60
CA GLN A 178 -4.42 6.69 -7.10
C GLN A 178 -5.76 5.98 -7.16
N GLY A 179 -6.68 6.41 -6.30
CA GLY A 179 -8.04 5.90 -6.30
C GLY A 179 -8.88 6.49 -5.18
N VAL A 180 -10.02 5.87 -4.91
CA VAL A 180 -11.06 6.46 -4.05
C VAL A 180 -11.10 5.73 -2.71
N PRO A 181 -11.05 6.46 -1.58
CA PRO A 181 -11.27 5.86 -0.27
C PRO A 181 -12.78 5.69 0.00
N LEU A 182 -13.15 4.64 0.73
CA LEU A 182 -14.52 4.41 1.18
C LEU A 182 -14.53 3.75 2.55
N VAL A 183 -15.63 3.87 3.29
CA VAL A 183 -15.82 3.22 4.59
C VAL A 183 -17.01 2.28 4.49
N VAL A 184 -16.84 1.04 4.96
CA VAL A 184 -17.90 0.04 5.04
C VAL A 184 -18.13 -0.38 6.49
N SER A 185 -19.36 -0.74 6.80
CA SER A 185 -19.68 -1.40 8.07
C SER A 185 -19.23 -2.86 8.03
N GLY A 186 -18.67 -3.34 9.14
CA GLY A 186 -18.20 -4.71 9.26
C GLY A 186 -16.81 -4.96 8.67
N GLY A 187 -16.48 -6.24 8.50
CA GLY A 187 -15.20 -6.69 7.94
C GLY A 187 -15.09 -6.53 6.43
N PRO A 188 -13.86 -6.65 5.88
CA PRO A 188 -13.61 -6.46 4.47
C PRO A 188 -14.19 -7.60 3.62
N LYS A 189 -14.66 -7.28 2.42
CA LYS A 189 -14.86 -8.26 1.37
C LYS A 189 -13.53 -8.46 0.64
N ILE A 190 -12.95 -9.65 0.78
CA ILE A 190 -11.69 -10.02 0.13
C ILE A 190 -12.01 -11.02 -0.98
N ASP A 191 -11.90 -10.59 -2.23
CA ASP A 191 -12.06 -11.49 -3.37
C ASP A 191 -10.82 -12.39 -3.53
N ASP A 192 -11.00 -13.55 -4.18
CA ASP A 192 -9.87 -14.41 -4.50
C ASP A 192 -8.96 -13.72 -5.52
N THR A 193 -7.66 -13.96 -5.40
CA THR A 193 -6.67 -13.59 -6.42
C THR A 193 -5.93 -14.84 -6.88
N ASN A 194 -5.17 -14.74 -7.97
CA ASN A 194 -4.36 -15.84 -8.47
C ASN A 194 -3.02 -15.32 -9.01
N ILE A 195 -2.11 -16.26 -9.26
CA ILE A 195 -0.76 -15.98 -9.75
C ILE A 195 -0.56 -16.42 -11.21
N LEU A 196 -1.64 -16.67 -11.97
CA LEU A 196 -1.56 -17.24 -13.31
C LEU A 196 -1.05 -16.18 -14.29
N PRO A 197 0.09 -16.42 -14.97
CA PRO A 197 0.55 -15.54 -16.03
C PRO A 197 -0.43 -15.58 -17.21
N PHE A 198 -0.56 -14.48 -17.95
CA PHE A 198 -1.46 -14.38 -19.09
C PHE A 198 -0.83 -13.52 -20.20
N PRO A 199 -1.28 -13.60 -21.47
CA PRO A 199 -0.72 -12.79 -22.54
C PRO A 199 -0.80 -11.28 -22.25
N ILE A 200 0.27 -10.53 -22.57
CA ILE A 200 0.24 -9.07 -22.57
C ILE A 200 -0.86 -8.68 -23.58
N ASN A 201 -1.84 -7.88 -23.17
CA ASN A 201 -3.12 -7.58 -23.87
C ASN A 201 -4.33 -8.48 -23.53
N GLY A 202 -4.19 -9.37 -22.54
CA GLY A 202 -5.30 -10.18 -22.04
C GLY A 202 -5.42 -11.55 -22.70
N GLY A 203 -6.07 -12.46 -21.98
CA GLY A 203 -6.22 -13.86 -22.38
C GLY A 203 -6.44 -14.76 -21.17
N THR A 204 -6.50 -16.07 -21.41
CA THR A 204 -6.66 -17.06 -20.34
C THR A 204 -5.34 -17.21 -19.57
N GLY A 205 -5.46 -17.36 -18.24
CA GLY A 205 -4.33 -17.67 -17.38
C GLY A 205 -3.67 -19.00 -17.73
N LEU A 206 -2.34 -19.05 -17.63
CA LEU A 206 -1.52 -20.20 -17.93
C LEU A 206 -1.09 -20.90 -16.65
N HIS A 207 -1.13 -22.23 -16.68
CA HIS A 207 -0.64 -23.05 -15.60
C HIS A 207 0.78 -23.53 -15.88
N PHE A 208 1.60 -23.52 -14.84
CA PHE A 208 2.98 -23.97 -14.88
C PHE A 208 3.25 -24.98 -13.75
N PRO A 209 4.10 -26.02 -13.99
CA PRO A 209 4.37 -27.06 -13.00
C PRO A 209 4.87 -26.54 -11.65
N GLU A 210 5.59 -25.42 -11.66
CA GLU A 210 6.11 -24.76 -10.47
C GLU A 210 5.00 -24.37 -9.48
N GLN A 211 3.76 -24.20 -9.90
CA GLN A 211 2.66 -23.84 -8.99
C GLN A 211 2.21 -25.02 -8.13
N ASN A 212 2.45 -26.25 -8.54
CA ASN A 212 2.01 -27.43 -7.81
C ASN A 212 3.06 -27.84 -6.77
N LEU A 213 2.77 -27.59 -5.48
CA LEU A 213 3.69 -27.88 -4.38
C LEU A 213 3.98 -29.38 -4.21
N SER A 214 3.09 -30.26 -4.68
CA SER A 214 3.32 -31.72 -4.65
C SER A 214 4.35 -32.19 -5.67
N GLN A 215 4.67 -31.35 -6.67
CA GLN A 215 5.66 -31.65 -7.70
C GLN A 215 7.00 -31.00 -7.33
N PRO A 216 8.10 -31.75 -7.22
CA PRO A 216 9.43 -31.18 -7.09
C PRO A 216 9.76 -30.27 -8.29
N SER A 217 10.33 -29.10 -8.03
CA SER A 217 10.78 -28.20 -9.08
C SER A 217 12.08 -27.52 -8.68
N ALA A 218 13.04 -27.47 -9.60
CA ALA A 218 14.25 -26.67 -9.47
C ALA A 218 14.00 -25.17 -9.78
N PHE A 219 12.82 -24.83 -10.30
CA PHE A 219 12.43 -23.48 -10.70
C PHE A 219 11.40 -22.86 -9.75
N ARG A 220 11.38 -23.31 -8.50
CA ARG A 220 10.60 -22.73 -7.39
C ARG A 220 11.48 -22.55 -6.16
N SER A 221 11.12 -21.62 -5.25
CA SER A 221 11.69 -21.57 -3.90
C SER A 221 11.85 -22.98 -3.29
N PRO A 222 13.01 -23.32 -2.70
CA PRO A 222 13.25 -24.62 -2.11
C PRO A 222 12.23 -24.98 -1.02
N ALA A 223 11.86 -26.26 -0.91
CA ALA A 223 10.88 -26.73 0.08
C ALA A 223 11.21 -26.31 1.52
N ALA A 224 12.50 -26.31 1.89
CA ALA A 224 12.97 -25.86 3.21
C ALA A 224 12.67 -24.38 3.49
N ASN A 225 12.62 -23.54 2.45
CA ASN A 225 12.42 -22.09 2.56
C ASN A 225 10.92 -21.71 2.56
N ILE A 226 10.03 -22.65 2.24
CA ILE A 226 8.58 -22.40 2.15
C ILE A 226 7.79 -23.18 3.22
N THR A 227 8.43 -23.44 4.36
CA THR A 227 7.77 -24.04 5.52
C THR A 227 6.51 -23.25 5.90
N GLY A 228 5.38 -23.94 6.07
CA GLY A 228 4.08 -23.34 6.37
C GLY A 228 3.26 -22.90 5.15
N VAL A 229 3.81 -22.95 3.94
CA VAL A 229 3.07 -22.64 2.71
C VAL A 229 2.19 -23.83 2.32
N THR A 230 0.93 -23.57 1.97
CA THR A 230 -0.02 -24.58 1.48
C THR A 230 -0.38 -24.35 0.01
N GLN A 231 -0.91 -25.37 -0.66
CA GLN A 231 -1.34 -25.23 -2.06
C GLN A 231 -2.43 -24.15 -2.20
N ALA A 232 -3.35 -24.07 -1.23
CA ALA A 232 -4.41 -23.05 -1.22
C ALA A 232 -3.85 -21.61 -1.19
N MET A 233 -2.72 -21.40 -0.51
CA MET A 233 -2.03 -20.10 -0.51
C MET A 233 -1.42 -19.76 -1.87
N VAL A 234 -0.85 -20.75 -2.56
CA VAL A 234 -0.26 -20.57 -3.90
C VAL A 234 -1.34 -20.33 -4.95
N ASP A 235 -2.44 -21.09 -4.89
CA ASP A 235 -3.57 -20.94 -5.81
C ASP A 235 -4.28 -19.60 -5.59
N ASN A 236 -4.40 -19.18 -4.33
CA ASN A 236 -5.03 -17.94 -3.94
C ASN A 236 -4.29 -17.27 -2.76
N PRO A 237 -3.36 -16.34 -3.02
CA PRO A 237 -2.66 -15.61 -1.97
C PRO A 237 -3.59 -14.88 -0.99
N ASN A 238 -4.76 -14.41 -1.44
CA ASN A 238 -5.72 -13.73 -0.57
C ASN A 238 -6.36 -14.66 0.47
N SER A 239 -6.22 -16.00 0.34
CA SER A 239 -6.64 -16.95 1.38
C SER A 239 -5.95 -16.68 2.72
N VAL A 240 -4.69 -16.22 2.71
CA VAL A 240 -3.93 -15.86 3.92
C VAL A 240 -4.63 -14.73 4.68
N LEU A 241 -5.13 -13.72 3.96
CA LEU A 241 -5.85 -12.59 4.55
C LEU A 241 -7.17 -13.05 5.17
N LYS A 242 -7.93 -13.88 4.45
CA LYS A 242 -9.22 -14.43 4.92
C LYS A 242 -9.05 -15.23 6.21
N THR A 243 -8.02 -16.06 6.28
CA THR A 243 -7.71 -16.84 7.49
C THR A 243 -7.30 -15.94 8.65
N ALA A 244 -6.54 -14.87 8.41
CA ALA A 244 -6.02 -14.01 9.47
C ALA A 244 -7.11 -13.23 10.24
N ILE A 245 -8.26 -12.98 9.61
CA ILE A 245 -9.39 -12.28 10.22
C ILE A 245 -10.53 -13.21 10.66
N GLN A 246 -10.35 -14.52 10.50
CA GLN A 246 -11.36 -15.49 10.90
C GLN A 246 -11.61 -15.41 12.41
N GLY A 247 -12.89 -15.23 12.79
CA GLY A 247 -13.29 -15.13 14.20
C GLY A 247 -13.12 -13.73 14.82
N LEU A 248 -12.61 -12.75 14.08
CA LEU A 248 -12.58 -11.35 14.55
C LEU A 248 -13.98 -10.72 14.42
N THR A 249 -14.32 -9.87 15.39
CA THR A 249 -15.51 -9.01 15.30
C THR A 249 -15.08 -7.65 14.77
N ILE A 250 -15.15 -7.48 13.45
CA ILE A 250 -14.82 -6.20 12.80
C ILE A 250 -16.08 -5.36 12.70
N THR A 251 -16.04 -4.12 13.17
CA THR A 251 -17.21 -3.22 13.25
C THR A 251 -17.27 -2.23 12.10
N GLU A 252 -16.12 -1.86 11.55
CA GLU A 252 -15.97 -0.89 10.47
C GLU A 252 -14.63 -1.13 9.75
N THR A 253 -14.61 -0.88 8.44
CA THR A 253 -13.39 -0.95 7.63
C THR A 253 -13.27 0.29 6.74
N THR A 254 -12.15 1.00 6.86
CA THR A 254 -11.73 2.02 5.89
C THR A 254 -10.96 1.31 4.76
N VAL A 255 -11.34 1.54 3.51
CA VAL A 255 -10.80 0.85 2.34
C VAL A 255 -10.15 1.85 1.39
N PHE A 256 -8.92 1.56 0.94
CA PHE A 256 -8.27 2.27 -0.17
C PHE A 256 -8.16 1.32 -1.35
N VAL A 257 -8.86 1.62 -2.44
CA VAL A 257 -8.70 0.92 -3.71
C VAL A 257 -7.88 1.83 -4.62
N ILE A 258 -6.65 1.44 -4.93
CA ILE A 258 -5.71 2.26 -5.71
C ILE A 258 -5.14 1.47 -6.89
N SER A 259 -4.88 2.18 -7.99
CA SER A 259 -4.19 1.62 -9.14
C SER A 259 -3.29 2.64 -9.82
N THR A 260 -2.25 2.16 -10.49
CA THR A 260 -1.46 2.95 -11.44
C THR A 260 -2.16 3.13 -12.78
N ASP A 261 -3.29 2.47 -13.00
CA ASP A 261 -4.13 2.70 -14.17
C ASP A 261 -4.91 4.01 -14.04
N HIS A 262 -5.21 4.63 -15.18
CA HIS A 262 -6.01 5.85 -15.29
C HIS A 262 -7.53 5.58 -15.14
N THR A 263 -7.90 4.60 -14.32
CA THR A 263 -9.30 4.23 -14.05
C THR A 263 -9.40 3.74 -12.61
N PRO A 264 -10.33 4.28 -11.81
CA PRO A 264 -11.47 5.15 -12.17
C PRO A 264 -11.10 6.63 -12.32
N VAL A 265 -9.91 7.03 -11.88
CA VAL A 265 -9.48 8.42 -11.79
C VAL A 265 -8.38 8.70 -12.81
N ALA A 266 -8.43 9.89 -13.41
CA ALA A 266 -7.40 10.38 -14.32
C ALA A 266 -6.08 10.63 -13.54
N GLY A 267 -5.17 9.66 -13.58
CA GLY A 267 -3.88 9.75 -12.89
C GLY A 267 -3.21 8.39 -12.79
N GLY A 268 -1.99 8.35 -12.29
CA GLY A 268 -1.26 7.10 -12.06
C GLY A 268 -0.14 6.82 -13.05
N GLY A 269 0.64 5.79 -12.74
CA GLY A 269 1.63 5.24 -13.66
C GLY A 269 2.75 4.48 -12.96
N THR A 270 3.56 3.81 -13.77
CA THR A 270 4.82 3.21 -13.36
C THR A 270 5.96 3.80 -14.20
N SER A 271 7.13 3.94 -13.59
CA SER A 271 8.37 4.28 -14.30
C SER A 271 9.43 3.25 -13.95
N ASN A 272 10.18 2.80 -14.94
CA ASN A 272 11.09 1.67 -14.81
C ASN A 272 12.51 2.08 -15.22
N THR A 273 13.52 1.52 -14.57
CA THR A 273 14.91 1.62 -15.01
C THR A 273 15.10 0.96 -16.38
N ALA A 274 16.16 1.36 -17.10
CA ALA A 274 16.50 0.81 -18.41
C ALA A 274 16.65 -0.72 -18.39
N PHE A 275 17.15 -1.30 -17.29
CA PHE A 275 17.27 -2.75 -17.14
C PHE A 275 15.89 -3.43 -17.21
N LEU A 276 14.90 -2.94 -16.45
CA LEU A 276 13.56 -3.52 -16.46
C LEU A 276 12.83 -3.24 -17.77
N GLN A 277 12.91 -2.00 -18.26
CA GLN A 277 12.24 -1.54 -19.48
C GLN A 277 12.74 -2.26 -20.74
N GLY A 278 14.03 -2.61 -20.77
CA GLY A 278 14.67 -3.25 -21.91
C GLY A 278 14.79 -2.33 -23.14
N ALA A 279 15.10 -2.94 -24.27
CA ALA A 279 15.31 -2.28 -25.56
C ALA A 279 14.62 -3.07 -26.68
N ALA A 280 15.23 -3.14 -27.88
CA ALA A 280 14.65 -3.79 -29.05
C ALA A 280 14.27 -5.26 -28.84
N ASP A 281 15.00 -5.98 -27.97
CA ASP A 281 14.74 -7.39 -27.65
C ASP A 281 13.62 -7.61 -26.61
N GLY A 282 13.00 -6.52 -26.14
CA GLY A 282 11.95 -6.53 -25.14
C GLY A 282 12.44 -6.28 -23.70
N PRO A 283 11.50 -6.21 -22.73
CA PRO A 283 11.81 -5.95 -21.34
C PRO A 283 12.39 -7.17 -20.62
N ASN A 284 13.26 -6.93 -19.62
CA ASN A 284 13.67 -8.01 -18.70
C ASN A 284 12.56 -8.35 -17.70
N ALA A 285 11.85 -7.34 -17.19
CA ALA A 285 10.69 -7.47 -16.29
C ALA A 285 10.03 -6.09 -16.08
N LYS A 286 9.33 -5.58 -17.09
CA LYS A 286 8.72 -4.24 -17.00
C LYS A 286 7.56 -4.28 -16.00
N ALA A 287 7.62 -3.53 -14.91
CA ALA A 287 6.45 -3.33 -14.07
C ALA A 287 5.44 -2.46 -14.83
N SER A 288 4.37 -3.05 -15.32
CA SER A 288 3.41 -2.41 -16.23
C SER A 288 2.21 -1.83 -15.50
N LYS A 289 1.81 -2.45 -14.39
CA LYS A 289 0.65 -2.04 -13.60
C LYS A 289 0.80 -2.47 -12.14
N VAL A 290 0.33 -1.62 -11.24
CA VAL A 290 0.12 -1.95 -9.83
C VAL A 290 -1.34 -1.70 -9.48
N THR A 291 -1.93 -2.67 -8.79
CA THR A 291 -3.23 -2.53 -8.11
C THR A 291 -3.07 -2.94 -6.67
N ALA A 292 -3.66 -2.19 -5.76
CA ALA A 292 -3.68 -2.58 -4.36
C ALA A 292 -5.00 -2.20 -3.69
N ILE A 293 -5.40 -3.03 -2.72
CA ILE A 293 -6.46 -2.71 -1.78
C ILE A 293 -5.87 -2.74 -0.38
N PHE A 294 -6.08 -1.67 0.38
CA PHE A 294 -5.76 -1.59 1.80
C PHE A 294 -7.04 -1.54 2.60
N TRP A 295 -7.08 -2.26 3.72
CA TRP A 295 -8.18 -2.29 4.66
C TRP A 295 -7.66 -1.94 6.05
N ILE A 296 -8.15 -0.84 6.61
CA ILE A 296 -7.94 -0.48 8.01
C ILE A 296 -9.20 -0.89 8.76
N GLU A 297 -9.09 -1.99 9.51
CA GLU A 297 -10.21 -2.66 10.16
C GLU A 297 -10.26 -2.30 11.65
N LYS A 298 -11.41 -1.83 12.12
CA LYS A 298 -11.70 -1.63 13.54
C LYS A 298 -12.19 -2.95 14.14
N VAL A 299 -11.34 -3.59 14.92
CA VAL A 299 -11.62 -4.88 15.54
C VAL A 299 -12.03 -4.67 16.99
N LYS A 300 -13.20 -5.19 17.35
CA LYS A 300 -13.69 -5.18 18.72
C LYS A 300 -12.79 -6.03 19.62
N GLY A 301 -12.40 -5.47 20.75
CA GLY A 301 -11.66 -6.19 21.78
C GLY A 301 -12.48 -7.33 22.38
N ALA A 302 -11.81 -8.40 22.80
CA ALA A 302 -12.41 -9.55 23.49
C ALA A 302 -11.69 -9.81 24.81
N GLY A 303 -12.37 -10.44 25.78
CA GLY A 303 -11.73 -10.86 27.03
C GLY A 303 -11.14 -9.73 27.89
N GLY A 304 -11.68 -8.52 27.80
CA GLY A 304 -11.18 -7.34 28.53
C GLY A 304 -10.08 -6.56 27.81
N HIS A 305 -9.67 -6.96 26.60
CA HIS A 305 -8.78 -6.17 25.76
C HIS A 305 -9.55 -5.03 25.07
N PRO A 306 -8.90 -3.88 24.82
CA PRO A 306 -9.51 -2.77 24.09
C PRO A 306 -9.69 -3.11 22.59
N ASP A 307 -10.54 -2.32 21.94
CA ASP A 307 -10.62 -2.29 20.48
C ASP A 307 -9.25 -1.91 19.89
N HIS A 308 -8.95 -2.46 18.72
CA HIS A 308 -7.66 -2.26 18.06
C HIS A 308 -7.82 -2.23 16.55
N LEU A 309 -6.79 -1.71 15.88
CA LEU A 309 -6.74 -1.68 14.42
C LEU A 309 -5.95 -2.85 13.86
N VAL A 310 -6.44 -3.39 12.75
CA VAL A 310 -5.73 -4.31 11.86
C VAL A 310 -5.59 -3.63 10.50
N LEU A 311 -4.40 -3.70 9.90
CA LEU A 311 -4.15 -3.27 8.54
C LEU A 311 -3.93 -4.51 7.68
N GLN A 312 -4.86 -4.78 6.76
CA GLN A 312 -4.65 -5.75 5.69
C GLN A 312 -4.37 -5.06 4.37
N TYR A 313 -3.55 -5.68 3.53
CA TYR A 313 -3.45 -5.28 2.14
C TYR A 313 -3.27 -6.47 1.21
N THR A 314 -3.79 -6.31 -0.01
CA THR A 314 -3.43 -7.14 -1.17
C THR A 314 -2.89 -6.24 -2.26
N GLN A 315 -1.75 -6.59 -2.83
CA GLN A 315 -1.11 -5.87 -3.91
C GLN A 315 -0.76 -6.85 -5.02
N THR A 316 -1.07 -6.46 -6.25
CA THR A 316 -0.62 -7.16 -7.45
C THR A 316 0.17 -6.19 -8.32
N VAL A 317 1.41 -6.56 -8.62
CA VAL A 317 2.26 -5.92 -9.63
C VAL A 317 2.27 -6.83 -10.86
N LEU A 318 1.95 -6.30 -12.03
CA LEU A 318 2.14 -7.02 -13.28
C LEU A 318 3.55 -6.75 -13.80
N LEU A 319 4.35 -7.81 -13.93
CA LEU A 319 5.65 -7.78 -14.59
C LEU A 319 5.48 -8.31 -16.00
N ASP A 320 5.80 -7.51 -17.00
CA ASP A 320 5.73 -7.91 -18.40
C ASP A 320 7.13 -8.35 -18.88
N PHE A 321 7.22 -9.61 -19.32
CA PHE A 321 8.40 -10.14 -20.01
C PHE A 321 8.04 -11.39 -20.81
N ASN A 322 8.79 -11.64 -21.89
CA ASN A 322 8.61 -12.80 -22.77
C ASN A 322 7.15 -13.00 -23.28
N GLY A 323 6.46 -11.91 -23.59
CA GLY A 323 5.10 -11.94 -24.16
C GLY A 323 3.95 -12.18 -23.16
N LEU A 324 4.26 -12.34 -21.87
CA LEU A 324 3.28 -12.55 -20.80
C LEU A 324 3.34 -11.44 -19.76
N SER A 325 2.19 -11.15 -19.16
CA SER A 325 2.05 -10.43 -17.89
C SER A 325 2.06 -11.45 -16.76
N TRP A 326 2.98 -11.26 -15.83
CA TRP A 326 3.25 -12.17 -14.73
C TRP A 326 2.81 -11.50 -13.42
N PRO A 327 1.74 -12.00 -12.77
CA PRO A 327 1.32 -11.45 -11.48
C PRO A 327 2.36 -11.71 -10.39
N HIS A 328 2.81 -10.64 -9.76
CA HIS A 328 3.53 -10.64 -8.50
C HIS A 328 2.57 -10.17 -7.41
N VAL A 329 2.20 -11.08 -6.51
CA VAL A 329 1.19 -10.85 -5.49
C VAL A 329 1.83 -10.84 -4.11
N THR A 330 1.59 -9.74 -3.38
CA THR A 330 2.01 -9.59 -1.99
C THR A 330 0.79 -9.28 -1.14
N VAL A 331 0.63 -10.02 -0.05
CA VAL A 331 -0.44 -9.80 0.93
C VAL A 331 0.14 -9.71 2.34
N GLY A 332 -0.47 -8.89 3.19
CA GLY A 332 -0.02 -8.71 4.57
C GLY A 332 -1.17 -8.46 5.54
N THR A 333 -1.05 -8.95 6.77
CA THR A 333 -1.91 -8.59 7.91
C THR A 333 -1.05 -8.07 9.03
N LEU A 334 -1.22 -6.79 9.38
CA LEU A 334 -0.39 -6.07 10.34
C LEU A 334 -1.24 -5.55 11.49
N ARG A 335 -0.63 -5.49 12.66
CA ARG A 335 -1.19 -4.87 13.87
C ARG A 335 -0.38 -3.63 14.22
N LYS A 336 -1.08 -2.60 14.64
CA LYS A 336 -0.45 -1.37 15.13
C LYS A 336 0.32 -1.68 16.42
N LYS A 337 1.58 -1.27 16.50
CA LYS A 337 2.37 -1.37 17.73
C LYS A 337 1.84 -0.35 18.74
N LEU A 338 1.56 -0.80 19.96
CA LEU A 338 1.08 0.01 21.08
C LEU A 338 2.26 0.53 21.93
N PRO A 339 2.10 1.66 22.66
CA PRO A 339 0.83 2.34 22.92
C PRO A 339 0.50 3.35 21.82
N PHE A 340 -0.69 3.19 21.24
CA PHE A 340 -1.39 4.24 20.54
C PHE A 340 -1.72 5.29 21.60
N ASP A 341 -1.03 6.43 21.56
CA ASP A 341 -1.43 7.63 22.28
C ASP A 341 -1.95 8.65 21.26
N PRO A 342 -3.24 8.60 20.90
CA PRO A 342 -3.86 9.56 20.01
C PRO A 342 -4.21 10.81 20.81
N LEU A 343 -3.22 11.50 21.38
CA LEU A 343 -3.44 12.58 22.35
C LEU A 343 -4.19 12.08 23.60
N VAL A 344 -3.46 11.89 24.71
CA VAL A 344 -3.97 12.33 26.00
C VAL A 344 -4.52 13.74 25.77
N ALA A 345 -5.84 13.91 25.88
CA ALA A 345 -6.41 15.22 26.12
C ALA A 345 -5.82 15.68 27.45
N VAL A 346 -4.71 16.41 27.39
CA VAL A 346 -4.16 17.09 28.54
C VAL A 346 -5.19 18.14 28.90
N ASP A 347 -5.83 17.98 30.07
CA ASP A 347 -6.62 19.04 30.67
C ASP A 347 -5.75 20.30 30.69
N PRO A 348 -6.20 21.45 30.16
CA PRO A 348 -5.45 22.70 30.20
C PRO A 348 -4.90 23.06 31.60
N LYS A 349 -5.50 22.51 32.68
CA LYS A 349 -5.02 22.68 34.06
C LYS A 349 -3.75 21.91 34.41
N GLU A 350 -3.33 20.89 33.64
CA GLU A 350 -2.08 20.16 33.90
C GLU A 350 -0.84 20.91 33.40
N LEU A 351 -0.99 21.87 32.47
CA LEU A 351 0.11 22.73 32.01
C LEU A 351 0.51 23.81 33.05
N GLU A 352 -0.43 24.29 33.87
CA GLU A 352 -0.13 25.30 34.91
C GLU A 352 0.73 24.74 36.07
N ASN A 353 0.81 23.42 36.25
CA ASN A 353 1.57 22.81 37.34
C ASN A 353 3.04 22.48 37.00
N LEU A 354 3.48 22.71 35.76
CA LEU A 354 4.87 22.48 35.33
C LEU A 354 5.74 23.75 35.36
N GLU A 355 5.14 24.95 35.43
CA GLU A 355 5.86 26.23 35.52
C GLU A 355 6.08 26.73 36.96
N ALA A 356 5.55 26.03 37.97
CA ALA A 356 5.70 26.39 39.37
C ALA A 356 6.66 25.46 40.13
N LYS A 357 7.95 25.47 39.78
CA LYS A 357 9.01 25.06 40.72
C LYS A 357 10.08 26.15 40.82
N PRO A 358 10.25 26.80 41.98
CA PRO A 358 11.32 27.75 42.18
C PRO A 358 12.67 27.03 42.24
N SER A 359 13.65 27.66 41.60
CA SER A 359 15.07 27.33 41.70
C SER A 359 15.51 27.30 43.17
N ILE A 360 16.14 26.20 43.58
CA ILE A 360 17.04 26.14 44.74
C ILE A 360 18.43 25.89 44.21
#